data_AF-A0A218WYS7-F1
#
_entry.id   AF-A0A218WYS7-F1
#
_cell.length_a   1.000
_cell.length_b   1.000
_cell.length_c   1.000
_cell.angle_alpha   90.00
_cell.angle_beta   90.00
_cell.angle_gamma   90.00
#
_symmetry.space_group_name_H-M   'P 1'
#
loop_
_entity.id
_entity.type
_entity.pdbx_description
1 polymer ?
#
loop_
_entity_poly.entity_id
_entity_poly.type
_entity_poly.pdbx_seq_one_letter_code
_entity_poly.pdbx_strand_id
1 'polypeptide(L)'
;MALWFVIVITLCLAALIKPLLGLLSSPSSAGPKLPPGPLTFPLIGNLLWLRKSFTELEPILRSLHSKHGPMVTLHIGPRPTVFVSSRSLAHQALVQNGAAFADRPPALLTSKILSCDQHNINSAFYGPTWRVLRRNLTAEILHPARVRSYSRARRWVLDILLDRLRAAGPKTAVRAVDHFQYAMFCLLVLMCFGDRLEERQIREVEEVQRGLLLSIRRFAVLNYYPRVGRILFRRRWEEFHQLRRNQKNVLLPLIRARSEARLGFFMPFIY
;
A
#
# COMPACT_ATOMS: atom_id res chain seq x y z
N MET A 1 52.48 -7.71 22.89
CA MET A 1 51.56 -7.15 21.87
C MET A 1 50.43 -8.11 21.52
N ALA A 2 50.69 -9.37 21.13
CA ALA A 2 49.64 -10.31 20.69
C ALA A 2 48.59 -10.69 21.76
N LEU A 3 48.98 -10.81 23.03
CA LEU A 3 48.08 -11.26 24.11
C LEU A 3 46.93 -10.27 24.40
N TRP A 4 47.21 -8.98 24.34
CA TRP A 4 46.21 -7.93 24.53
C TRP A 4 45.17 -7.90 23.41
N PHE A 5 45.58 -8.15 22.16
CA PHE A 5 44.64 -8.29 21.05
C PHE A 5 43.70 -9.48 21.22
N VAL A 6 44.21 -10.63 21.70
CA VAL A 6 43.37 -11.81 21.96
C VAL A 6 42.36 -11.53 23.08
N ILE A 7 42.78 -10.84 24.15
CA ILE A 7 41.89 -10.44 25.25
C ILE A 7 40.79 -9.48 24.75
N VAL A 8 41.14 -8.46 23.96
CA VAL A 8 40.14 -7.52 23.40
C VAL A 8 39.18 -8.24 22.46
N ILE A 9 39.66 -9.10 21.57
CA ILE A 9 38.80 -9.85 20.63
C ILE A 9 37.85 -10.78 21.39
N THR A 10 38.33 -11.51 22.40
CA THR A 10 37.48 -12.41 23.20
C THR A 10 36.45 -11.64 24.03
N LEU A 11 36.80 -10.48 24.60
CA LEU A 11 35.85 -9.59 25.28
C LEU A 11 34.78 -9.04 24.32
N CYS A 12 35.18 -8.62 23.11
CA CYS A 12 34.25 -8.18 22.08
C CYS A 12 33.32 -9.31 21.63
N LEU A 13 33.84 -10.53 21.43
CA LEU A 13 33.05 -11.69 21.04
C LEU A 13 32.06 -12.08 22.15
N ALA A 14 32.50 -12.11 23.41
CA ALA A 14 31.64 -12.40 24.56
C ALA A 14 30.55 -11.33 24.75
N ALA A 15 30.87 -10.06 24.53
CA ALA A 15 29.91 -8.95 24.57
C ALA A 15 28.88 -9.03 23.44
N LEU A 16 29.23 -9.59 22.27
CA LEU A 16 28.31 -9.85 21.16
C LEU A 16 27.47 -11.13 21.35
N ILE A 17 28.00 -12.14 22.06
CA ILE A 17 27.33 -13.41 22.30
C ILE A 17 26.16 -13.27 23.28
N LYS A 18 26.28 -12.44 24.34
CA LYS A 18 25.17 -12.23 25.31
C LYS A 18 23.87 -11.69 24.69
N PRO A 19 23.86 -10.62 23.87
CA PRO A 19 22.65 -10.18 23.19
C PRO A 19 22.19 -11.18 22.13
N LEU A 20 23.11 -11.91 21.47
CA LEU A 20 22.77 -12.97 20.52
C LEU A 20 22.06 -14.16 21.20
N LEU A 21 22.52 -14.57 22.38
CA LEU A 21 21.86 -15.57 23.22
C LEU A 21 20.52 -15.05 23.74
N GLY A 22 20.44 -13.78 24.16
CA GLY A 22 19.17 -13.14 24.52
C GLY A 22 18.15 -13.05 23.38
N LEU A 23 18.63 -13.03 22.12
CA LEU A 23 17.81 -13.13 20.90
C LEU A 23 17.39 -14.58 20.57
N LEU A 24 18.13 -15.58 21.07
CA LEU A 24 17.83 -17.02 20.94
C LEU A 24 16.92 -17.52 22.08
N SER A 25 16.98 -16.88 23.24
CA SER A 25 16.05 -17.09 24.35
C SER A 25 14.66 -16.66 23.93
N SER A 26 13.81 -17.65 23.63
CA SER A 26 12.37 -17.42 23.46
C SER A 26 11.83 -16.73 24.72
N PRO A 27 11.14 -15.58 24.62
CA PRO A 27 10.51 -14.96 25.77
C PRO A 27 9.55 -15.99 26.39
N SER A 28 9.79 -16.33 27.67
CA SER A 28 8.89 -17.17 28.45
C SER A 28 7.49 -16.55 28.41
N SER A 29 6.54 -17.35 27.93
CA SER A 29 5.20 -16.90 27.52
C SER A 29 4.31 -16.57 28.72
N ALA A 30 4.22 -15.28 29.07
CA ALA A 30 3.11 -14.71 29.85
C ALA A 30 2.17 -13.83 28.99
N GLY A 31 2.23 -13.98 27.65
CA GLY A 31 1.38 -13.26 26.70
C GLY A 31 0.20 -14.08 26.18
N PRO A 32 -0.83 -13.44 25.61
CA PRO A 32 -1.97 -14.12 25.01
C PRO A 32 -1.51 -15.13 23.96
N LYS A 33 -2.13 -16.31 23.97
CA LYS A 33 -1.80 -17.44 23.09
C LYS A 33 -2.08 -17.06 21.64
N LEU A 34 -1.04 -16.79 20.87
CA LEU A 34 -1.16 -16.56 19.42
C LEU A 34 -1.42 -17.90 18.70
N PRO A 35 -2.11 -17.87 17.53
CA PRO A 35 -2.23 -19.04 16.67
C PRO A 35 -0.85 -19.63 16.30
N PRO A 36 -0.78 -20.94 15.99
CA PRO A 36 0.47 -21.61 15.64
C PRO A 36 1.15 -20.96 14.42
N GLY A 37 2.47 -21.08 14.32
CA GLY A 37 3.22 -20.50 13.22
C GLY A 37 4.65 -21.06 13.16
N PRO A 38 5.35 -20.87 12.03
CA PRO A 38 6.75 -21.26 11.94
C PRO A 38 7.58 -20.50 12.97
N LEU A 39 8.53 -21.19 13.60
CA LEU A 39 9.53 -20.56 14.47
C LEU A 39 10.35 -19.57 13.62
N THR A 40 10.39 -18.32 14.05
CA THR A 40 11.11 -17.26 13.34
C THR A 40 12.07 -16.55 14.28
N PHE A 41 13.33 -16.47 13.90
CA PHE A 41 14.30 -15.60 14.55
C PHE A 41 13.98 -14.14 14.17
N PRO A 42 13.80 -13.22 15.13
CA PRO A 42 13.26 -11.88 14.88
C PRO A 42 14.10 -11.02 13.93
N LEU A 43 15.42 -11.23 13.86
CA LEU A 43 16.32 -10.49 12.96
C LEU A 43 16.39 -11.11 11.55
N ILE A 44 16.58 -12.43 11.48
CA ILE A 44 16.79 -13.15 10.21
C ILE A 44 15.47 -13.35 9.46
N GLY A 45 14.39 -13.68 10.17
CA GLY A 45 13.07 -13.88 9.57
C GLY A 45 12.58 -12.65 8.82
N ASN A 46 12.78 -11.47 9.40
CA ASN A 46 12.43 -10.19 8.80
C ASN A 46 13.22 -9.88 7.51
N LEU A 47 14.51 -10.24 7.47
CA LEU A 47 15.33 -10.07 6.27
C LEU A 47 14.97 -11.09 5.16
N LEU A 48 14.54 -12.29 5.53
CA LEU A 48 14.03 -13.27 4.55
C LEU A 48 12.76 -12.76 3.87
N TRP A 49 11.85 -12.13 4.62
CA TRP A 49 10.63 -11.53 4.07
C TRP A 49 10.89 -10.37 3.10
N LEU A 50 12.00 -9.63 3.25
CA LEU A 50 12.42 -8.60 2.28
C LEU A 50 12.74 -9.15 0.90
N ARG A 51 13.27 -10.38 0.83
CA ARG A 51 13.65 -11.02 -0.43
C ARG A 51 12.42 -11.58 -1.15
N LYS A 52 11.44 -12.03 -0.37
CA LYS A 52 10.22 -12.65 -0.88
C LYS A 52 9.29 -11.62 -1.52
N SER A 53 8.79 -11.97 -2.70
CA SER A 53 7.75 -11.18 -3.35
C SER A 53 6.40 -11.42 -2.67
N PHE A 54 5.47 -10.46 -2.80
CA PHE A 54 4.07 -10.69 -2.40
C PHE A 54 3.45 -11.88 -3.15
N THR A 55 3.89 -12.14 -4.38
CA THR A 55 3.47 -13.31 -5.17
C THR A 55 3.94 -14.64 -4.57
N GLU A 56 5.02 -14.65 -3.80
CA GLU A 56 5.50 -15.84 -3.09
C GLU A 56 4.82 -16.04 -1.74
N LEU A 57 4.17 -15.01 -1.21
CA LEU A 57 3.48 -15.08 0.08
C LEU A 57 2.29 -16.04 0.03
N GLU A 58 1.52 -16.02 -1.06
CA GLU A 58 0.34 -16.87 -1.23
C GLU A 58 0.65 -18.38 -1.17
N PRO A 59 1.62 -18.93 -1.94
CA PRO A 59 1.96 -20.35 -1.83
C PRO A 59 2.56 -20.71 -0.46
N ILE A 60 3.31 -19.81 0.17
CA ILE A 60 3.84 -20.02 1.54
C ILE A 60 2.70 -20.12 2.55
N LEU A 61 1.74 -19.20 2.50
CA LEU A 61 0.57 -19.22 3.37
C LEU A 61 -0.25 -20.49 3.17
N ARG A 62 -0.41 -20.94 1.91
CA ARG A 62 -1.12 -22.19 1.60
C ARG A 62 -0.44 -23.40 2.26
N SER A 63 0.89 -23.50 2.15
CA SER A 63 1.67 -24.56 2.81
C SER A 63 1.62 -24.48 4.33
N LEU A 64 1.61 -23.28 4.91
CA LEU A 64 1.50 -23.11 6.35
C LEU A 64 0.12 -23.46 6.88
N HIS A 65 -0.94 -23.11 6.15
CA HIS A 65 -2.30 -23.45 6.50
C HIS A 65 -2.56 -24.95 6.43
N SER A 66 -1.97 -25.67 5.47
CA SER A 66 -2.07 -27.14 5.44
C SER A 66 -1.39 -27.81 6.64
N LYS A 67 -0.33 -27.20 7.19
CA LYS A 67 0.42 -27.75 8.33
C LYS A 67 -0.12 -27.34 9.70
N HIS A 68 -0.55 -26.09 9.86
CA HIS A 68 -0.90 -25.52 11.17
C HIS A 68 -2.39 -25.19 11.33
N GLY A 69 -3.19 -25.40 10.28
CA GLY A 69 -4.63 -25.18 10.29
C GLY A 69 -5.07 -23.79 9.80
N PRO A 70 -6.33 -23.40 10.07
CA PRO A 70 -6.98 -22.27 9.41
C PRO A 70 -6.49 -20.88 9.88
N MET A 71 -5.70 -20.83 10.96
CA MET A 71 -5.09 -19.61 11.47
C MET A 71 -3.60 -19.82 11.67
N VAL A 72 -2.78 -18.95 11.08
CA VAL A 72 -1.33 -19.03 11.22
C VAL A 72 -0.73 -17.68 11.57
N THR A 73 0.26 -17.69 12.46
CA THR A 73 0.99 -16.47 12.85
C THR A 73 2.31 -16.40 12.09
N LEU A 74 2.57 -15.26 11.45
CA LEU A 74 3.86 -14.95 10.84
C LEU A 74 4.44 -13.68 11.44
N HIS A 75 5.73 -13.71 11.77
CA HIS A 75 6.47 -12.53 12.18
C HIS A 75 7.05 -11.85 10.94
N ILE A 76 6.28 -10.92 10.37
CA ILE A 76 6.67 -10.08 9.23
C ILE A 76 6.80 -8.64 9.72
N GLY A 77 8.02 -8.14 9.78
CA GLY A 77 8.33 -6.81 10.29
C GLY A 77 8.28 -6.75 11.83
N PRO A 78 7.91 -5.60 12.40
CA PRO A 78 8.04 -5.36 13.84
C PRO A 78 6.92 -5.99 14.69
N ARG A 79 5.86 -6.54 14.07
CA ARG A 79 4.69 -7.07 14.77
C ARG A 79 4.27 -8.43 14.18
N PRO A 80 3.79 -9.36 15.02
CA PRO A 80 3.19 -10.60 14.52
C PRO A 80 1.94 -10.29 13.69
N THR A 81 1.77 -11.01 12.59
CA THR A 81 0.61 -10.92 11.69
C THR A 81 -0.09 -12.27 11.68
N VAL A 82 -1.39 -12.27 11.95
CA VAL A 82 -2.22 -13.47 11.91
C VAL A 82 -2.92 -13.54 10.55
N PHE A 83 -2.78 -14.68 9.88
CA PHE A 83 -3.43 -15.00 8.62
C PHE A 83 -4.56 -16.00 8.86
N VAL A 84 -5.71 -15.73 8.26
CA VAL A 84 -6.92 -16.54 8.40
C VAL A 84 -7.35 -17.05 7.02
N SER A 85 -7.51 -18.36 6.88
CA SER A 85 -7.94 -19.00 5.62
C SER A 85 -9.34 -19.64 5.68
N SER A 86 -9.97 -19.67 6.86
CA SER A 86 -11.34 -20.19 7.00
C SER A 86 -12.39 -19.14 6.69
N ARG A 87 -13.37 -19.51 5.86
CA ARG A 87 -14.57 -18.69 5.58
C ARG A 87 -15.36 -18.35 6.84
N SER A 88 -15.55 -19.33 7.74
CA SER A 88 -16.33 -19.11 8.98
C SER A 88 -15.65 -18.10 9.89
N LEU A 89 -14.32 -18.22 10.05
CA LEU A 89 -13.52 -17.29 10.85
C LEU A 89 -13.47 -15.90 10.21
N ALA A 90 -13.32 -15.81 8.88
CA ALA A 90 -13.35 -14.54 8.17
C ALA A 90 -14.71 -13.84 8.32
N HIS A 91 -15.81 -14.58 8.24
CA HIS A 91 -17.16 -14.05 8.48
C HIS A 91 -17.32 -13.57 9.93
N GLN A 92 -16.86 -14.35 10.91
CA GLN A 92 -16.90 -13.97 12.31
C GLN A 92 -16.08 -12.69 12.58
N ALA A 93 -14.89 -12.55 11.99
CA ALA A 93 -14.03 -11.39 12.19
C ALA A 93 -14.51 -10.14 11.44
N LEU A 94 -14.83 -10.27 10.16
CA LEU A 94 -15.10 -9.12 9.28
C LEU A 94 -16.57 -8.68 9.28
N VAL A 95 -17.51 -9.58 9.61
CA VAL A 95 -18.95 -9.29 9.63
C VAL A 95 -19.47 -9.20 11.06
N GLN A 96 -19.42 -10.31 11.81
CA GLN A 96 -20.00 -10.36 13.16
C GLN A 96 -19.26 -9.45 14.14
N ASN A 97 -17.93 -9.40 14.05
CA ASN A 97 -17.07 -8.55 14.89
C ASN A 97 -16.38 -7.44 14.08
N GLY A 98 -17.00 -7.01 12.98
CA GLY A 98 -16.35 -6.14 12.00
C GLY A 98 -15.77 -4.86 12.60
N ALA A 99 -16.44 -4.26 13.59
CA ALA A 99 -15.95 -3.05 14.27
C ALA A 99 -14.63 -3.28 15.05
N ALA A 100 -14.44 -4.46 15.66
CA ALA A 100 -13.22 -4.80 16.40
C ALA A 100 -12.01 -5.02 15.46
N PHE A 101 -12.26 -5.48 14.23
CA PHE A 101 -11.24 -5.73 13.20
C PHE A 101 -11.19 -4.65 12.11
N ALA A 102 -11.95 -3.57 12.25
CA ALA A 102 -12.03 -2.51 11.24
C ALA A 102 -10.78 -1.62 11.20
N ASP A 103 -9.99 -1.60 12.28
CA ASP A 103 -8.85 -0.70 12.41
C ASP A 103 -7.68 -1.07 11.48
N ARG A 104 -6.74 -0.15 11.31
CA ARG A 104 -5.54 -0.33 10.48
C ARG A 104 -4.29 -0.31 11.33
N PRO A 105 -3.32 -1.20 11.07
CA PRO A 105 -2.05 -1.15 11.79
C PRO A 105 -1.32 0.16 11.47
N PRO A 106 -0.48 0.68 12.38
CA PRO A 106 0.40 1.80 12.12
C PRO A 106 1.25 1.55 10.88
N ALA A 107 1.25 2.50 9.97
CA ALA A 107 1.95 2.41 8.71
C ALA A 107 3.47 2.47 8.92
N LEU A 108 4.19 1.69 8.12
CA LEU A 108 5.64 1.82 8.01
C LEU A 108 6.02 3.17 7.40
N LEU A 109 7.27 3.59 7.58
CA LEU A 109 7.71 4.96 7.28
C LEU A 109 7.41 5.41 5.83
N THR A 110 7.68 4.58 4.82
CA THR A 110 7.36 4.94 3.43
C THR A 110 5.86 5.03 3.20
N SER A 111 5.10 4.07 3.73
CA SER A 111 3.64 4.07 3.64
C SER A 111 3.03 5.28 4.34
N LYS A 112 3.59 5.71 5.48
CA LYS A 112 3.21 6.92 6.21
C LYS A 112 3.36 8.18 5.33
N ILE A 113 4.46 8.30 4.59
CA ILE A 113 4.71 9.43 3.69
C ILE A 113 3.76 9.43 2.48
N LEU A 114 3.48 8.25 1.91
CA LEU A 114 2.56 8.11 0.77
C LEU A 114 1.09 8.33 1.18
N SER A 115 0.73 7.91 2.38
CA SER A 115 -0.64 7.98 2.91
C SER A 115 -0.99 9.29 3.59
N CYS A 116 -0.11 10.30 3.56
CA CYS A 116 -0.27 11.55 4.31
C CYS A 116 -0.49 11.28 5.81
N ASP A 117 0.43 10.53 6.42
CA ASP A 117 0.32 10.10 7.81
C ASP A 117 -0.99 9.33 8.10
N GLN A 118 -1.31 8.36 7.24
CA GLN A 118 -2.55 7.59 7.31
C GLN A 118 -3.85 8.44 7.22
N HIS A 119 -3.82 9.67 6.70
CA HIS A 119 -5.02 10.47 6.44
C HIS A 119 -5.62 10.17 5.05
N ASN A 120 -5.98 8.90 4.82
CA ASN A 120 -6.66 8.47 3.59
C ASN A 120 -7.66 7.33 3.88
N ILE A 121 -8.51 6.99 2.91
CA ILE A 121 -9.57 5.98 3.09
C ILE A 121 -9.02 4.57 3.32
N ASN A 122 -7.85 4.25 2.76
CA ASN A 122 -7.32 2.89 2.74
C ASN A 122 -6.58 2.51 4.03
N SER A 123 -5.85 3.45 4.63
CA SER A 123 -4.95 3.22 5.75
C SER A 123 -5.28 4.02 7.01
N ALA A 124 -6.29 4.91 7.01
CA ALA A 124 -6.69 5.61 8.23
C ALA A 124 -7.13 4.64 9.32
N PHE A 125 -6.82 5.03 10.57
CA PHE A 125 -7.37 4.37 11.75
C PHE A 125 -8.89 4.46 11.75
N TYR A 126 -9.53 3.41 12.26
CA TYR A 126 -10.98 3.38 12.39
C TYR A 126 -11.43 4.45 13.40
N GLY A 127 -12.19 5.42 12.92
CA GLY A 127 -12.56 6.58 13.72
C GLY A 127 -13.29 7.65 12.90
N PRO A 128 -13.51 8.85 13.49
CA PRO A 128 -14.25 9.93 12.84
C PRO A 128 -13.71 10.31 11.46
N THR A 129 -12.39 10.45 11.31
CA THR A 129 -11.74 10.78 10.03
C THR A 129 -12.05 9.75 8.94
N TRP A 130 -11.84 8.46 9.22
CA TRP A 130 -12.14 7.40 8.26
C TRP A 130 -13.63 7.36 7.90
N ARG A 131 -14.53 7.50 8.89
CA ARG A 131 -15.99 7.49 8.66
C ARG A 131 -16.41 8.64 7.74
N VAL A 132 -15.89 9.85 7.94
CA VAL A 132 -16.19 11.01 7.08
C VAL A 132 -15.70 10.77 5.65
N LEU A 133 -14.44 10.35 5.48
CA LEU A 133 -13.89 10.09 4.15
C LEU A 133 -14.67 8.98 3.43
N ARG A 134 -15.02 7.90 4.13
CA ARG A 134 -15.82 6.78 3.60
C ARG A 134 -17.23 7.23 3.22
N ARG A 135 -17.88 8.04 4.07
CA ARG A 135 -19.22 8.59 3.80
C ARG A 135 -19.20 9.47 2.55
N ASN A 136 -18.23 10.37 2.44
CA ASN A 136 -18.11 11.28 1.31
C ASN A 136 -17.86 10.51 -0.01
N LEU A 137 -16.94 9.55 -0.01
CA LEU A 137 -16.71 8.70 -1.18
C LEU A 137 -17.98 7.95 -1.60
N THR A 138 -18.71 7.39 -0.62
CA THR A 138 -19.97 6.67 -0.90
C THR A 138 -21.02 7.61 -1.48
N ALA A 139 -21.28 8.74 -0.83
CA ALA A 139 -22.35 9.66 -1.22
C ALA A 139 -22.08 10.33 -2.58
N GLU A 140 -20.86 10.79 -2.81
CA GLU A 140 -20.53 11.64 -3.96
C GLU A 140 -20.13 10.86 -5.21
N ILE A 141 -19.60 9.64 -5.05
CA ILE A 141 -18.99 8.88 -6.16
C ILE A 141 -19.66 7.51 -6.32
N LEU A 142 -19.74 6.72 -5.25
CA LEU A 142 -20.16 5.30 -5.34
C LEU A 142 -21.67 5.09 -5.22
N HIS A 143 -22.44 6.12 -4.86
CA HIS A 143 -23.90 6.01 -4.70
C HIS A 143 -24.54 5.61 -6.04
N PRO A 144 -25.56 4.74 -6.10
CA PRO A 144 -26.15 4.31 -7.37
C PRO A 144 -26.65 5.47 -8.25
N ALA A 145 -27.22 6.52 -7.66
CA ALA A 145 -27.56 7.74 -8.39
C ALA A 145 -26.31 8.44 -8.95
N ARG A 146 -25.24 8.46 -8.13
CA ARG A 146 -23.84 8.80 -8.44
C ARG A 146 -23.36 8.21 -9.75
N VAL A 147 -23.33 6.88 -9.71
CA VAL A 147 -22.89 6.03 -10.79
C VAL A 147 -23.74 6.23 -12.04
N ARG A 148 -25.05 6.44 -11.90
CA ARG A 148 -25.93 6.72 -13.06
C ARG A 148 -25.62 8.06 -13.73
N SER A 149 -25.27 9.12 -12.99
CA SER A 149 -24.92 10.42 -13.61
C SER A 149 -23.67 10.36 -14.49
N TYR A 150 -22.78 9.38 -14.26
CA TYR A 150 -21.59 9.15 -15.12
C TYR A 150 -21.89 8.35 -16.40
N SER A 151 -23.16 8.14 -16.77
CA SER A 151 -23.53 7.38 -17.98
C SER A 151 -22.89 7.94 -19.25
N ARG A 152 -22.86 9.28 -19.41
CA ARG A 152 -22.20 9.94 -20.55
C ARG A 152 -20.70 9.73 -20.55
N ALA A 153 -20.05 9.79 -19.39
CA ALA A 153 -18.62 9.52 -19.27
C ALA A 153 -18.27 8.06 -19.60
N ARG A 154 -19.11 7.10 -19.16
CA ARG A 154 -18.94 5.69 -19.52
C ARG A 154 -19.08 5.45 -21.01
N ARG A 155 -20.05 6.09 -21.68
CA ARG A 155 -20.20 6.00 -23.14
C ARG A 155 -18.97 6.55 -23.85
N TRP A 156 -18.51 7.73 -23.46
CA TRP A 156 -17.29 8.34 -24.00
C TRP A 156 -16.06 7.43 -23.87
N VAL A 157 -15.86 6.80 -22.70
CA VAL A 157 -14.74 5.88 -22.49
C VAL A 157 -14.89 4.57 -23.28
N LEU A 158 -16.12 4.10 -23.48
CA LEU A 158 -16.38 2.96 -24.36
C LEU A 158 -16.00 3.28 -25.81
N ASP A 159 -16.32 4.48 -26.29
CA ASP A 159 -15.94 4.92 -27.64
C ASP A 159 -14.42 4.94 -27.78
N ILE A 160 -13.69 5.51 -26.81
CA ILE A 160 -12.21 5.47 -26.77
C ILE A 160 -11.68 4.04 -26.84
N LEU A 161 -12.25 3.12 -26.06
CA LEU A 161 -11.84 1.73 -26.05
C LEU A 161 -12.04 1.08 -27.42
N LEU A 162 -13.22 1.25 -28.02
CA LEU A 162 -13.56 0.68 -29.32
C LEU A 162 -12.66 1.24 -30.43
N ASP A 163 -12.42 2.54 -30.44
CA ASP A 163 -11.57 3.18 -31.44
C ASP A 163 -10.12 2.69 -31.35
N ARG A 164 -9.57 2.56 -30.14
CA ARG A 164 -8.23 2.00 -29.95
C ARG A 164 -8.12 0.53 -30.36
N LEU A 165 -9.17 -0.27 -30.14
CA LEU A 165 -9.19 -1.67 -30.56
C LEU A 165 -9.31 -1.78 -32.09
N ARG A 166 -10.15 -0.95 -32.73
CA ARG A 166 -10.29 -0.89 -34.19
C ARG A 166 -9.00 -0.43 -34.87
N ALA A 167 -8.33 0.58 -34.31
CA ALA A 167 -7.08 1.12 -34.85
C ALA A 167 -5.93 0.10 -34.88
N ALA A 168 -5.94 -0.91 -34.01
CA ALA A 168 -4.94 -1.96 -34.04
C ALA A 168 -5.06 -2.91 -35.25
N GLY A 169 -6.20 -2.89 -35.93
CA GLY A 169 -6.46 -3.68 -37.14
C GLY A 169 -6.81 -5.16 -36.87
N PRO A 170 -7.53 -5.82 -37.80
CA PRO A 170 -8.06 -7.17 -37.59
C PRO A 170 -6.99 -8.29 -37.60
N LYS A 171 -5.77 -7.98 -38.03
CA LYS A 171 -4.67 -8.96 -38.18
C LYS A 171 -3.57 -8.83 -37.12
N THR A 172 -3.70 -7.88 -36.21
CA THR A 172 -2.69 -7.63 -35.17
C THR A 172 -3.16 -8.23 -33.85
N ALA A 173 -2.33 -9.04 -33.22
CA ALA A 173 -2.59 -9.50 -31.87
C ALA A 173 -2.46 -8.31 -30.90
N VAL A 174 -3.53 -8.04 -30.15
CA VAL A 174 -3.59 -6.90 -29.23
C VAL A 174 -3.61 -7.38 -27.79
N ARG A 175 -2.83 -6.74 -26.93
CA ARG A 175 -2.90 -6.94 -25.48
C ARG A 175 -4.09 -6.17 -24.91
N ALA A 176 -5.26 -6.81 -24.90
CA ALA A 176 -6.53 -6.19 -24.51
C ALA A 176 -6.45 -5.42 -23.17
N VAL A 177 -5.74 -5.97 -22.17
CA VAL A 177 -5.61 -5.36 -20.84
C VAL A 177 -5.07 -3.93 -20.89
N ASP A 178 -4.16 -3.59 -21.82
CA ASP A 178 -3.58 -2.25 -21.90
C ASP A 178 -4.64 -1.22 -22.36
N HIS A 179 -5.53 -1.63 -23.27
CA HIS A 179 -6.63 -0.79 -23.75
C HIS A 179 -7.70 -0.60 -22.67
N PHE A 180 -8.05 -1.66 -21.95
CA PHE A 180 -8.97 -1.58 -20.82
C PHE A 180 -8.42 -0.72 -19.68
N GLN A 181 -7.13 -0.87 -19.34
CA GLN A 181 -6.48 -0.07 -18.30
C GLN A 181 -6.52 1.42 -18.64
N TYR A 182 -6.13 1.78 -19.86
CA TYR A 182 -6.18 3.17 -20.31
C TYR A 182 -7.61 3.74 -20.26
N ALA A 183 -8.58 3.03 -20.82
CA ALA A 183 -9.98 3.45 -20.82
C ALA A 183 -10.52 3.67 -19.40
N MET A 184 -10.28 2.71 -18.49
CA MET A 184 -10.67 2.84 -17.10
C MET A 184 -9.94 3.98 -16.39
N PHE A 185 -8.68 4.23 -16.74
CA PHE A 185 -7.94 5.36 -16.18
C PHE A 185 -8.53 6.70 -16.61
N CYS A 186 -8.89 6.86 -17.89
CA CYS A 186 -9.61 8.04 -18.38
C CYS A 186 -10.91 8.28 -17.60
N LEU A 187 -11.69 7.21 -17.35
CA LEU A 187 -12.93 7.30 -16.58
C LEU A 187 -12.66 7.80 -15.15
N LEU A 188 -11.68 7.20 -14.46
CA LEU A 188 -11.36 7.52 -13.07
C LEU A 188 -10.81 8.93 -12.92
N VAL A 189 -9.93 9.37 -13.83
CA VAL A 189 -9.41 10.75 -13.86
C VAL A 189 -10.56 11.75 -14.03
N LEU A 190 -11.48 11.49 -14.96
CA LEU A 190 -12.66 12.34 -15.15
C LEU A 190 -13.57 12.34 -13.91
N MET A 191 -13.79 11.18 -13.29
CA MET A 191 -14.60 11.09 -12.06
C MET A 191 -13.96 11.84 -10.89
N CYS A 192 -12.63 11.87 -10.80
CA CYS A 192 -11.88 12.55 -9.74
C CYS A 192 -11.81 14.06 -9.93
N PHE A 193 -11.48 14.53 -11.14
CA PHE A 193 -11.20 15.95 -11.40
C PHE A 193 -12.37 16.69 -12.05
N GLY A 194 -13.37 15.98 -12.58
CA GLY A 194 -14.57 16.57 -13.17
C GLY A 194 -14.42 17.04 -14.62
N ASP A 195 -13.18 17.22 -15.09
CA ASP A 195 -12.88 17.72 -16.43
C ASP A 195 -12.33 16.62 -17.34
N ARG A 196 -12.58 16.79 -18.64
CA ARG A 196 -11.96 15.98 -19.69
C ARG A 196 -10.52 16.48 -19.87
N LEU A 197 -9.60 15.89 -19.13
CA LEU A 197 -8.19 16.19 -19.28
C LEU A 197 -7.70 15.80 -20.68
N GLU A 198 -6.73 16.56 -21.19
CA GLU A 198 -6.06 16.23 -22.44
C GLU A 198 -5.32 14.88 -22.31
N GLU A 199 -5.13 14.18 -23.43
CA GLU A 199 -4.43 12.89 -23.42
C GLU A 199 -3.05 12.99 -22.77
N ARG A 200 -2.34 14.09 -22.99
CA ARG A 200 -1.04 14.37 -22.35
C ARG A 200 -1.15 14.37 -20.82
N GLN A 201 -2.11 15.12 -20.28
CA GLN A 201 -2.32 15.20 -18.83
C GLN A 201 -2.74 13.84 -18.24
N ILE A 202 -3.58 13.08 -18.96
CA ILE A 202 -3.96 11.73 -18.55
C ILE A 202 -2.72 10.82 -18.46
N ARG A 203 -1.84 10.86 -19.47
CA ARG A 203 -0.59 10.08 -19.47
C ARG A 203 0.35 10.50 -18.35
N GLU A 204 0.52 11.80 -18.10
CA GLU A 204 1.32 12.30 -16.98
C GLU A 204 0.80 11.79 -15.62
N VAL A 205 -0.53 11.80 -15.43
CA VAL A 205 -1.17 11.25 -14.22
C VAL A 205 -1.00 9.73 -14.12
N GLU A 206 -1.09 9.01 -15.24
CA GLU A 206 -0.86 7.57 -15.31
C GLU A 206 0.58 7.22 -14.92
N GLU A 207 1.56 7.91 -15.49
CA GLU A 207 2.98 7.69 -15.25
C GLU A 207 3.35 7.87 -13.78
N VAL A 208 2.90 8.95 -13.12
CA VAL A 208 3.21 9.16 -11.70
C VAL A 208 2.51 8.14 -10.79
N GLN A 209 1.30 7.70 -11.12
CA GLN A 209 0.57 6.70 -10.33
C GLN A 209 1.18 5.30 -10.51
N ARG A 210 1.43 4.89 -11.76
CA ARG A 210 2.07 3.62 -12.10
C ARG A 210 3.49 3.55 -11.54
N GLY A 211 4.24 4.64 -11.66
CA GLY A 211 5.58 4.78 -11.09
C GLY A 211 5.58 4.57 -9.58
N LEU A 212 4.58 5.11 -8.88
CA LEU A 212 4.42 4.88 -7.45
C LEU A 212 4.11 3.42 -7.12
N LEU A 213 3.13 2.83 -7.80
CA LEU A 213 2.69 1.45 -7.59
C LEU A 213 3.84 0.46 -7.77
N LEU A 214 4.59 0.58 -8.87
CA LEU A 214 5.70 -0.31 -9.19
C LEU A 214 6.91 -0.12 -8.27
N SER A 215 7.03 1.05 -7.64
CA SER A 215 8.16 1.37 -6.76
C SER A 215 7.97 0.90 -5.31
N ILE A 216 6.79 0.40 -4.92
CA ILE A 216 6.52 -0.06 -3.54
C ILE A 216 7.56 -1.09 -3.09
N ARG A 217 7.86 -2.09 -3.93
CA ARG A 217 8.86 -3.13 -3.61
C ARG A 217 10.28 -2.56 -3.53
N ARG A 218 10.65 -1.67 -4.46
CA ARG A 218 11.98 -1.02 -4.49
C ARG A 218 12.29 -0.29 -3.19
N PHE A 219 11.29 0.37 -2.61
CA PHE A 219 11.43 1.15 -1.38
C PHE A 219 11.05 0.40 -0.10
N ALA A 220 10.67 -0.89 -0.18
CA ALA A 220 10.36 -1.69 1.00
C ALA A 220 11.54 -1.76 1.98
N VAL A 221 12.78 -1.77 1.48
CA VAL A 221 14.00 -1.76 2.30
C VAL A 221 14.09 -0.54 3.23
N LEU A 222 13.51 0.60 2.85
CA LEU A 222 13.55 1.83 3.64
C LEU A 222 12.73 1.73 4.94
N ASN A 223 11.83 0.75 5.02
CA ASN A 223 11.05 0.49 6.23
C ASN A 223 11.82 -0.31 7.28
N TYR A 224 12.96 -0.90 6.92
CA TYR A 224 13.80 -1.67 7.83
C TYR A 224 14.90 -0.79 8.42
N TYR A 225 15.09 -0.87 9.73
CA TYR A 225 16.07 -0.09 10.50
C TYR A 225 16.09 1.40 10.14
N PRO A 226 14.98 2.14 10.32
CA PRO A 226 14.82 3.50 9.77
C PRO A 226 15.89 4.50 10.21
N ARG A 227 16.49 4.34 11.40
CA ARG A 227 17.59 5.20 11.87
C ARG A 227 18.87 5.01 11.05
N VAL A 228 19.28 3.76 10.86
CA VAL A 228 20.50 3.40 10.11
C VAL A 228 20.26 3.51 8.60
N GLY A 229 19.07 3.10 8.14
CA GLY A 229 18.66 3.14 6.74
C GLY A 229 18.56 4.55 6.16
N ARG A 230 18.34 5.58 6.98
CA ARG A 230 18.42 6.99 6.52
C ARG A 230 19.81 7.36 6.02
N ILE A 231 20.85 6.85 6.67
CA ILE A 231 22.25 7.11 6.29
C ILE A 231 22.66 6.15 5.17
N LEU A 232 22.46 4.84 5.37
CA LEU A 232 22.88 3.81 4.42
C LEU A 232 22.17 3.90 3.06
N PHE A 233 20.88 4.25 3.05
CA PHE A 233 20.06 4.31 1.84
C PHE A 233 19.70 5.74 1.43
N ARG A 234 20.57 6.72 1.73
CA ARG A 234 20.34 8.14 1.43
C ARG A 234 19.87 8.39 -0.01
N ARG A 235 20.56 7.82 -1.00
CA ARG A 235 20.17 7.96 -2.42
C ARG A 235 18.77 7.40 -2.70
N ARG A 236 18.40 6.27 -2.10
CA ARG A 236 17.05 5.69 -2.25
C ARG A 236 15.98 6.54 -1.56
N TRP A 237 16.32 7.17 -0.44
CA TRP A 237 15.44 8.16 0.20
C TRP A 237 15.21 9.38 -0.69
N GLU A 238 16.27 9.91 -1.30
CA GLU A 238 16.18 11.02 -2.25
C GLU A 238 15.30 10.65 -3.46
N GLU A 239 15.49 9.48 -4.04
CA GLU A 239 14.65 8.94 -5.12
C GLU A 239 13.18 8.79 -4.70
N PHE A 240 12.93 8.26 -3.50
CA PHE A 240 11.57 8.11 -2.95
C PHE A 240 10.89 9.47 -2.75
N HIS A 241 11.60 10.45 -2.19
CA HIS A 241 11.09 11.79 -2.01
C HIS A 241 10.87 12.49 -3.36
N GLN A 242 11.74 12.27 -4.35
CA GLN A 242 11.55 12.79 -5.69
C GLN A 242 10.29 12.22 -6.33
N LEU A 243 10.07 10.91 -6.23
CA LEU A 243 8.86 10.27 -6.74
C LEU A 243 7.59 10.86 -6.11
N ARG A 244 7.61 11.09 -4.79
CA ARG A 244 6.49 11.74 -4.08
C ARG A 244 6.29 13.20 -4.51
N ARG A 245 7.37 13.95 -4.78
CA ARG A 245 7.32 15.32 -5.29
C ARG A 245 6.72 15.37 -6.69
N ASN A 246 7.17 14.52 -7.60
CA ASN A 246 6.65 14.43 -8.96
C ASN A 246 5.14 14.16 -8.96
N GLN A 247 4.68 13.20 -8.15
CA GLN A 247 3.26 12.93 -8.01
C GLN A 247 2.47 14.15 -7.49
N LYS A 248 2.99 14.86 -6.49
CA LYS A 248 2.33 16.08 -5.98
C LYS A 248 2.28 17.18 -7.04
N ASN A 249 3.34 17.36 -7.81
CA ASN A 249 3.43 18.41 -8.84
C ASN A 249 2.41 18.19 -9.96
N VAL A 250 2.11 16.93 -10.31
CA VAL A 250 1.10 16.59 -11.32
C VAL A 250 -0.33 16.69 -10.75
N LEU A 251 -0.57 16.16 -9.54
CA LEU A 251 -1.94 16.05 -9.01
C LEU A 251 -2.46 17.31 -8.32
N LEU A 252 -1.61 18.08 -7.63
CA LEU A 252 -2.07 19.25 -6.86
C LEU A 252 -2.69 20.34 -7.74
N PRO A 253 -2.14 20.69 -8.93
CA PRO A 253 -2.79 21.66 -9.81
C PRO A 253 -4.21 21.22 -10.22
N LEU A 254 -4.40 19.94 -10.55
CA LEU A 254 -5.71 19.39 -10.92
C LEU A 254 -6.71 19.44 -9.75
N ILE A 255 -6.24 19.16 -8.54
CA ILE A 255 -7.06 19.27 -7.32
C ILE A 255 -7.46 20.73 -7.05
N ARG A 256 -6.50 21.66 -7.18
CA ARG A 256 -6.74 23.09 -6.94
C ARG A 256 -7.73 23.67 -7.95
N ALA A 257 -7.52 23.41 -9.24
CA ALA A 257 -8.45 23.84 -10.29
C ALA A 257 -9.88 23.37 -10.02
N ARG A 258 -10.05 22.11 -9.60
CA ARG A 258 -11.36 21.56 -9.24
C ARG A 258 -11.95 22.22 -7.98
N SER A 259 -11.12 22.50 -6.98
CA SER A 259 -11.56 23.19 -5.76
C SER A 259 -12.03 24.61 -6.07
N GLU A 260 -11.27 25.36 -6.87
CA GLU A 260 -11.60 26.72 -7.29
C GLU A 260 -12.87 26.76 -8.13
N ALA A 261 -13.03 25.85 -9.10
CA ALA A 261 -14.25 25.74 -9.90
C ALA A 261 -15.50 25.46 -9.04
N ARG A 262 -15.34 24.68 -7.97
CA ARG A 262 -16.43 24.42 -7.02
C ARG A 262 -16.76 25.64 -6.17
N LEU A 263 -15.75 26.37 -5.68
CA LEU A 263 -15.92 27.58 -4.87
C LEU A 263 -16.49 28.76 -5.68
N GLY A 264 -16.07 28.93 -6.93
CA GLY A 264 -16.64 29.94 -7.84
C GLY A 264 -18.14 29.70 -8.13
N PHE A 265 -18.59 28.44 -8.10
CA PHE A 265 -20.00 28.07 -8.22
C PHE A 265 -20.84 28.43 -6.98
N PHE A 266 -20.22 28.63 -5.81
CA PHE A 266 -20.90 29.04 -4.58
C PHE A 266 -20.88 30.57 -4.34
N MET A 267 -20.12 31.32 -5.14
CA MET A 267 -20.02 32.79 -5.09
C MET A 267 -20.73 33.56 -6.25
N PRO A 268 -21.81 33.13 -6.94
CA PRO A 268 -22.39 33.96 -8.01
C PRO A 268 -23.38 35.05 -7.56
N PHE A 269 -23.68 35.20 -6.26
CA PHE A 269 -24.67 36.19 -5.80
C PHE A 269 -24.30 36.82 -4.46
N ILE A 270 -23.28 37.67 -4.46
CA ILE A 270 -23.18 38.78 -3.50
C ILE A 270 -22.71 40.01 -4.29
N TYR A 271 -23.66 40.66 -4.96
CA TYR A 271 -23.64 42.08 -5.31
C TYR A 271 -25.05 42.62 -5.14
#